data_AF-A0A565B9E5-F1
#
_entry.id   AF-A0A565B9E5-F1
#
_cell.length_a   1.000
_cell.length_b   1.000
_cell.length_c   1.000
_cell.angle_alpha   90.00
_cell.angle_beta   90.00
_cell.angle_gamma   90.00
#
_symmetry.space_group_name_H-M   'P 1'
#
loop_
_entity.id
_entity.type
_entity.pdbx_description
1 polymer ?
#
loop_
_entity_poly.entity_id
_entity_poly.type
_entity_poly.pdbx_seq_one_letter_code
_entity_poly.pdbx_strand_id
1 'polypeptide(L)'
;METISMREITSLVEKISLEFKPAIKESSSSCSSCGHSYVGDGVCIVCKSTVNICKGRAFVYLVRRLQLSHEAATLMKRFTTQYYCLNEKKLHLVLDLDHTLLHSTAVSGLSKTE
;
A
#
# COMPACT_ATOMS: atom_id res chain seq x y z
N MET A 1 -11.61 11.12 7.46
CA MET A 1 -10.63 10.06 7.14
C MET A 1 -9.55 10.73 6.31
N GLU A 2 -8.44 11.11 6.93
CA GLU A 2 -7.35 11.76 6.22
C GLU A 2 -6.66 10.71 5.36
N THR A 3 -6.82 10.84 4.04
CA THR A 3 -6.11 10.00 3.08
C THR A 3 -4.66 10.46 3.06
N ILE A 4 -3.72 9.57 3.43
CA ILE A 4 -2.29 9.83 3.25
C ILE A 4 -2.05 10.21 1.79
N SER A 5 -1.43 11.37 1.58
CA SER A 5 -1.17 11.92 0.26
C SER A 5 -0.22 11.02 -0.52
N MET A 6 -0.42 10.90 -1.84
CA MET A 6 0.55 10.22 -2.72
C MET A 6 1.97 10.77 -2.56
N ARG A 7 2.13 12.04 -2.17
CA ARG A 7 3.43 12.64 -1.83
C ARG A 7 4.03 12.07 -0.55
N GLU A 8 3.21 11.80 0.47
CA GLU A 8 3.65 11.20 1.73
C GLU A 8 4.01 9.72 1.52
N ILE A 9 3.23 8.99 0.72
CA ILE A 9 3.56 7.61 0.33
C ILE A 9 4.86 7.58 -0.47
N THR A 10 5.02 8.47 -1.46
CA THR A 10 6.25 8.56 -2.26
C THR A 10 7.44 8.96 -1.40
N SER A 11 7.28 9.91 -0.48
CA SER A 11 8.31 10.30 0.48
C SER A 11 8.66 9.16 1.44
N LEU A 12 7.68 8.39 1.92
CA LEU A 12 7.94 7.19 2.72
C LEU A 12 8.71 6.14 1.93
N VAL A 13 8.30 5.90 0.68
CA VAL A 13 8.95 4.94 -0.23
C VAL A 13 10.38 5.38 -0.56
N GLU A 14 10.62 6.66 -0.83
CA GLU A 14 11.96 7.22 -1.05
C GLU A 14 12.83 7.15 0.20
N LYS A 15 12.28 7.49 1.38
CA LYS A 15 12.98 7.38 2.66
C LYS A 15 13.34 5.92 2.98
N ILE A 16 12.45 4.98 2.65
CA ILE A 16 12.72 3.53 2.75
C ILE A 16 13.81 3.10 1.75
N SER A 17 13.77 3.59 0.50
CA SER A 17 14.79 3.29 -0.51
C SER A 17 16.17 3.87 -0.17
N LEU A 18 16.25 4.97 0.59
CA LEU A 18 17.50 5.61 1.00
C LEU A 18 18.10 4.99 2.28
N GLU A 19 17.27 4.62 3.25
CA GLU A 19 17.73 4.03 4.53
C GLU A 19 18.00 2.53 4.43
N PHE A 20 17.39 1.84 3.45
CA PHE A 20 17.66 0.45 3.14
C PHE A 20 18.28 0.37 1.74
N LYS A 21 19.61 0.32 1.65
CA LYS A 21 20.26 -0.36 0.51
C LYS A 21 19.90 -1.84 0.67
N PRO A 22 18.96 -2.41 -0.09
CA PRO A 22 18.75 -3.83 0.00
C PRO A 22 20.01 -4.46 -0.60
N ALA A 23 20.58 -5.45 0.08
CA ALA A 23 21.35 -6.44 -0.66
C ALA A 23 20.35 -7.15 -1.58
N ILE A 24 20.11 -6.58 -2.75
CA ILE A 24 19.29 -7.19 -3.79
C ILE A 24 20.08 -8.42 -4.23
N LYS A 25 19.79 -9.57 -3.62
CA LYS A 25 20.08 -10.84 -4.27
C LYS A 25 19.10 -10.91 -5.43
N GLU A 26 19.62 -10.63 -6.62
CA GLU A 26 19.10 -11.00 -7.93
C GLU A 26 18.49 -12.41 -7.86
N SER A 27 17.24 -12.51 -7.43
CA SER A 27 16.44 -13.70 -7.57
C SER A 27 15.55 -13.41 -8.76
N SER A 28 16.03 -13.90 -9.89
CA SER A 28 15.42 -13.84 -11.21
C SER A 28 13.95 -14.22 -11.15
N SER A 29 13.08 -13.21 -10.98
CA SER A 29 11.67 -13.31 -11.28
C SER A 29 11.47 -12.69 -12.66
N SER A 30 11.08 -13.53 -13.62
CA SER A 30 10.86 -13.16 -15.01
C SER A 30 9.62 -12.27 -15.15
N CYS A 31 9.74 -11.02 -14.72
CA CYS A 31 8.84 -9.93 -15.10
C CYS A 31 9.58 -9.07 -16.10
N SER A 32 9.05 -8.89 -17.31
CA SER A 32 9.66 -8.14 -18.42
C SER A 32 9.65 -6.61 -18.22
N SER A 33 9.79 -6.16 -16.99
CA SER A 33 9.75 -4.77 -16.58
C SER A 33 10.60 -4.58 -15.35
N CYS A 34 11.18 -3.39 -15.19
CA CYS A 34 12.16 -3.01 -14.16
C CYS A 34 12.04 -3.79 -12.82
N GLY A 35 13.16 -4.15 -12.19
CA GLY A 35 13.20 -4.87 -10.91
C GLY A 35 12.62 -4.13 -9.68
N HIS A 36 11.84 -3.07 -9.89
CA HIS A 36 11.19 -2.30 -8.85
C HIS A 36 9.84 -2.92 -8.44
N SER A 37 9.59 -2.95 -7.14
CA SER A 37 8.45 -3.64 -6.54
C SER A 37 7.16 -2.82 -6.41
N TYR A 38 7.13 -1.59 -6.93
CA TYR A 38 6.03 -0.63 -6.75
C TYR A 38 5.40 -0.27 -8.10
N VAL A 39 4.13 -0.64 -8.28
CA VAL A 39 3.39 -0.45 -9.54
C VAL A 39 2.08 0.26 -9.29
N GLY A 40 1.83 1.36 -10.00
CA GLY A 40 0.55 2.06 -10.04
C GLY A 40 0.05 2.11 -11.47
N ASP A 41 -1.20 1.73 -11.72
CA ASP A 41 -1.80 1.75 -13.07
C ASP A 41 -1.00 0.96 -14.13
N GLY A 42 -0.27 -0.09 -13.72
CA GLY A 42 0.58 -0.87 -14.63
C GLY A 42 1.90 -0.18 -14.99
N VAL A 43 2.28 0.89 -14.28
CA VAL A 43 3.54 1.61 -14.46
C VAL A 43 4.35 1.58 -13.17
N CYS A 44 5.65 1.35 -13.29
CA CYS A 44 6.55 1.46 -12.16
C CYS A 44 6.56 2.90 -11.62
N ILE A 45 6.26 3.06 -10.35
CA ILE A 45 6.19 4.39 -9.73
C ILE A 45 7.58 5.05 -9.68
N VAL A 46 8.64 4.24 -9.57
CA VAL A 46 10.03 4.70 -9.47
C VAL A 46 10.59 5.12 -10.82
N CYS A 47 10.73 4.19 -11.77
CA CYS A 47 11.43 4.44 -13.04
C CYS A 47 10.51 4.70 -14.24
N LYS A 48 9.19 4.70 -14.02
CA LYS A 48 8.15 4.98 -15.04
C LYS A 48 8.08 3.97 -16.20
N SER A 49 8.82 2.86 -16.14
CA SER A 49 8.67 1.77 -17.11
C SER A 49 7.32 1.08 -16.97
N THR A 50 6.72 0.70 -18.09
CA THR A 50 5.48 -0.10 -18.13
C THR A 50 5.75 -1.52 -17.62
N VAL A 51 4.84 -2.03 -16.80
CA VAL A 51 4.89 -3.35 -16.19
C VAL A 51 3.77 -4.20 -16.79
N ASN A 52 4.14 -5.18 -17.62
CA ASN A 52 3.17 -5.99 -18.36
C ASN A 52 2.39 -6.94 -17.43
N ILE A 53 3.06 -7.56 -16.43
CA ILE A 53 2.43 -8.49 -15.49
C ILE A 53 3.11 -8.40 -14.12
N CYS A 54 2.59 -7.59 -13.21
CA CYS A 54 3.04 -7.61 -11.82
C CYS A 54 2.29 -8.73 -11.07
N LYS A 55 3.00 -9.74 -10.54
CA LYS A 55 2.43 -10.71 -9.59
C LYS A 55 2.29 -10.09 -8.18
N GLY A 56 1.89 -8.82 -8.12
CA GLY A 56 1.82 -8.03 -6.91
C GLY A 56 0.49 -8.18 -6.19
N ARG A 57 0.49 -7.97 -4.86
CA ARG A 57 -0.74 -7.83 -4.08
C ARG A 57 -1.31 -6.43 -4.30
N ALA A 58 -2.61 -6.34 -4.52
CA ALA A 58 -3.30 -5.07 -4.70
C ALA A 58 -3.55 -4.37 -3.36
N PHE A 59 -3.28 -3.06 -3.32
CA PHE A 59 -3.50 -2.17 -2.17
C PHE A 59 -4.53 -1.08 -2.54
N VAL A 60 -5.62 -1.51 -3.19
CA VAL A 60 -6.68 -0.64 -3.72
C VAL A 60 -7.36 0.24 -2.67
N TYR A 61 -7.30 -0.17 -1.40
CA TYR A 61 -7.83 0.57 -0.26
C TYR A 61 -6.98 1.80 0.12
N LEU A 62 -5.70 1.83 -0.28
CA LEU A 62 -4.83 3.00 -0.10
C LEU A 62 -4.91 3.90 -1.32
N VAL A 63 -4.68 3.31 -2.49
CA VAL A 63 -4.62 4.02 -3.76
C VAL A 63 -5.16 3.09 -4.85
N ARG A 64 -6.02 3.64 -5.71
CA ARG A 64 -6.60 2.90 -6.82
C ARG A 64 -5.48 2.29 -7.67
N ARG A 65 -5.57 0.98 -7.96
CA ARG A 65 -4.65 0.24 -8.82
C ARG A 65 -3.18 0.22 -8.36
N LEU A 66 -2.90 0.52 -7.08
CA LEU A 66 -1.59 0.27 -6.49
C LEU A 66 -1.36 -1.23 -6.26
N GLN A 67 -0.19 -1.72 -6.66
CA GLN A 67 0.26 -3.08 -6.45
C GLN A 67 1.69 -3.08 -5.92
N LEU A 68 1.94 -3.96 -4.95
CA LEU A 68 3.27 -4.19 -4.38
C LEU A 68 3.68 -5.64 -4.61
N SER A 69 4.96 -5.88 -4.89
CA SER A 69 5.49 -7.25 -4.79
C SER A 69 5.36 -7.79 -3.35
N HIS A 70 5.42 -9.10 -3.20
CA HIS A 70 5.32 -9.73 -1.88
C HIS A 70 6.45 -9.28 -0.94
N GLU A 71 7.66 -9.13 -1.49
CA GLU A 71 8.85 -8.65 -0.80
C GLU A 71 8.67 -7.22 -0.32
N ALA A 72 8.19 -6.31 -1.19
CA ALA A 72 7.92 -4.93 -0.80
C ALA A 72 6.82 -4.81 0.25
N ALA A 73 5.74 -5.60 0.13
CA ALA A 73 4.69 -5.62 1.14
C ALA A 73 5.23 -6.10 2.51
N THR A 74 6.10 -7.10 2.52
CA THR A 74 6.74 -7.62 3.73
C THR A 74 7.67 -6.59 4.36
N LEU A 75 8.50 -5.94 3.55
CA LEU A 75 9.41 -4.88 3.99
C LEU A 75 8.64 -3.69 4.56
N MET A 76 7.59 -3.24 3.87
CA MET A 76 6.73 -2.14 4.32
C MET A 76 6.06 -2.46 5.67
N LYS A 77 5.55 -3.69 5.84
CA LYS A 77 4.97 -4.14 7.11
C LYS A 77 6.02 -4.08 8.22
N ARG A 78 7.20 -4.65 8.00
CA ARG A 78 8.29 -4.65 8.99
C ARG A 78 8.70 -3.23 9.39
N PHE A 79 8.88 -2.35 8.40
CA PHE A 79 9.26 -0.95 8.63
C PHE A 79 8.19 -0.22 9.44
N THR A 80 6.92 -0.34 9.04
CA THR A 80 5.81 0.31 9.74
C THR A 80 5.72 -0.14 11.19
N THR A 81 5.81 -1.45 11.45
CA THR A 81 5.81 -1.97 12.82
C THR A 81 7.01 -1.47 13.61
N GLN A 82 8.21 -1.47 13.04
CA GLN A 82 9.41 -1.06 13.74
C GLN A 82 9.38 0.43 14.10
N TYR A 83 8.97 1.28 13.18
CA TYR A 83 9.02 2.73 13.36
C TYR A 83 7.85 3.27 14.18
N TYR A 84 6.62 2.82 13.88
CA TYR A 84 5.42 3.39 14.47
C TYR A 84 4.85 2.59 15.65
N CYS A 85 5.14 1.29 15.75
CA CYS A 85 4.58 0.46 16.82
C CYS A 85 5.58 0.21 17.94
N LEU A 86 6.79 -0.23 17.63
CA LEU A 86 7.76 -0.61 18.67
C LEU A 86 8.23 0.59 19.50
N ASN A 87 8.55 1.71 18.86
CA ASN A 87 8.97 2.92 19.57
C ASN A 87 7.87 3.49 20.49
N GLU A 88 6.61 3.30 20.12
CA GLU A 88 5.46 3.80 20.88
C GLU A 88 4.86 2.72 21.82
N LYS A 89 5.45 1.52 21.88
CA LYS A 89 4.89 0.35 22.60
C LYS A 89 3.43 0.03 22.21
N LYS A 90 3.08 0.27 20.94
CA LYS A 90 1.76 0.00 20.37
C LYS A 90 1.74 -1.31 19.60
N LEU A 91 0.54 -1.83 19.35
CA LEU A 91 0.29 -3.00 18.51
C LEU A 91 -0.59 -2.62 17.31
N HIS A 92 -0.51 -3.42 16.24
CA HIS A 92 -1.44 -3.31 15.12
C HIS A 92 -2.75 -4.03 15.44
N LEU A 93 -3.84 -3.27 15.50
CA LEU A 93 -5.19 -3.80 15.62
C LEU A 93 -5.91 -3.63 14.28
N VAL A 94 -6.38 -4.73 13.69
CA VAL A 94 -7.21 -4.71 12.48
C VAL A 94 -8.66 -4.84 12.94
N LEU A 95 -9.47 -3.83 12.63
CA LEU A 95 -10.89 -3.81 12.93
C LEU A 95 -11.68 -3.85 11.64
N ASP A 96 -12.72 -4.67 11.62
CA ASP A 96 -13.72 -4.60 10.58
C ASP A 96 -14.56 -3.32 10.74
N LEU A 97 -15.19 -2.87 9.66
CA LEU A 97 -16.05 -1.69 9.71
C LEU A 97 -17.49 -2.09 10.00
N ASP A 98 -18.10 -2.88 9.10
CA ASP A 98 -19.50 -3.25 9.18
C ASP A 98 -19.74 -4.14 10.42
N HIS A 99 -20.77 -3.80 11.19
CA HIS A 99 -21.18 -4.50 12.41
C HIS A 99 -20.14 -4.56 13.54
N THR A 100 -18.95 -3.97 13.36
CA THR A 100 -17.94 -3.81 14.42
C THR A 100 -17.85 -2.36 14.86
N LEU A 101 -17.61 -1.44 13.92
CA LEU A 101 -17.49 0.00 14.20
C LEU A 101 -18.69 0.79 13.70
N LEU A 102 -19.39 0.29 12.68
CA LEU A 102 -20.49 0.98 12.03
C LEU A 102 -21.71 0.06 11.96
N HIS A 103 -22.88 0.64 12.25
CA HIS A 103 -24.15 0.03 11.91
C HIS A 103 -24.77 0.82 10.76
N SER A 104 -24.76 0.23 9.57
CA SER A 104 -25.32 0.83 8.36
C SER A 104 -26.58 0.08 7.96
N THR A 105 -27.59 0.82 7.50
CA THR A 105 -28.79 0.24 6.88
C THR A 105 -29.15 1.07 5.65
N ALA A 106 -29.52 0.38 4.57
CA ALA A 106 -29.96 1.04 3.35
C ALA A 106 -31.42 1.47 3.53
N VAL A 107 -31.66 2.77 3.64
CA VAL A 107 -33.03 3.32 3.70
C VAL A 107 -33.49 3.66 2.29
N SER A 108 -34.59 3.05 1.86
CA SER A 108 -35.28 3.38 0.60
C SER A 108 -36.43 4.33 0.86
N GLY A 109 -36.77 5.18 -0.13
CA GLY A 109 -37.98 6.00 -0.06
C GLY A 109 -37.89 7.27 0.80
N LEU A 110 -36.69 7.80 1.01
CA LEU A 110 -36.52 9.13 1.62
C LEU A 110 -37.10 10.20 0.68
N SER A 111 -38.26 10.75 1.04
CA SER A 111 -38.81 11.95 0.41
C SER A 111 -38.33 13.20 1.15
N LYS A 112 -38.22 14.32 0.43
CA LYS A 112 -37.77 15.59 0.99
C LYS A 112 -38.92 16.19 1.80
N THR A 113 -38.69 16.49 3.07
CA THR A 113 -39.63 17.24 3.91
C THR A 113 -39.67 18.70 3.43
N GLU A 114 -40.87 19.25 3.29
CA GLU A 114 -41.16 20.64 2.83
C GLU A 114 -40.67 21.72 3.81
#